data_AF-A0A0Q5NZA8-F1
#
_entry.id   AF-A0A0Q5NZA8-F1
#
_cell.length_a   1.000
_cell.length_b   1.000
_cell.length_c   1.000
_cell.angle_alpha   90.00
_cell.angle_beta   90.00
_cell.angle_gamma   90.00
#
_symmetry.space_group_name_H-M   'P 1'
#
loop_
_entity.id
_entity.type
_entity.pdbx_description
1 polymer ?
#
loop_
_entity_poly.entity_id
_entity_poly.type
_entity_poly.pdbx_seq_one_letter_code
_entity_poly.pdbx_strand_id
1 'polypeptide(L)'
;MKEIVGASNSISAITAVIDSIAFQTNIIALNAAVEASRAGQAGRGFSVVASELRDLATRSAQAAKEIRRLIKETTVSVDSGAG
;
A
#
# COMPACT_ATOMS: atom_id res chain seq x y z
N MET A 1 28.26 -0.93 5.97
CA MET A 1 27.36 0.21 6.29
C MET A 1 26.75 0.85 5.05
N LYS A 2 27.55 1.34 4.08
CA LYS A 2 27.04 1.86 2.79
C LYS A 2 26.08 0.90 2.07
N GLU A 3 26.37 -0.40 2.08
CA GLU A 3 25.52 -1.42 1.46
C GLU A 3 24.14 -1.54 2.14
N ILE A 4 24.08 -1.46 3.47
CA ILE A 4 22.81 -1.51 4.23
C ILE A 4 21.97 -0.28 3.92
N VAL A 5 22.58 0.91 3.91
CA VAL A 5 21.89 2.16 3.53
C VAL A 5 21.38 2.10 2.09
N GLY A 6 22.18 1.57 1.15
CA GLY A 6 21.77 1.37 -0.24
C GLY A 6 20.60 0.40 -0.39
N ALA A 7 20.62 -0.71 0.34
CA ALA A 7 19.52 -1.67 0.38
C ALA A 7 18.25 -1.05 0.98
N SER A 8 18.36 -0.34 2.10
CA SER A 8 17.24 0.39 2.73
C SER A 8 16.58 1.38 1.77
N ASN A 9 17.37 2.14 1.00
CA ASN A 9 16.84 3.07 0.00
C ASN A 9 16.08 2.35 -1.11
N SER A 10 16.60 1.21 -1.57
CA SER A 10 15.95 0.41 -2.62
C SER A 10 14.62 -0.16 -2.14
N ILE A 11 14.58 -0.69 -0.91
CA ILE A 11 13.33 -1.19 -0.32
C ILE A 11 12.33 -0.03 -0.12
N SER A 12 12.78 1.15 0.31
CA SER A 12 11.93 2.34 0.45
C SER A 12 11.28 2.75 -0.89
N ALA A 13 12.06 2.73 -1.99
CA ALA A 13 11.56 3.01 -3.33
C ALA A 13 10.50 2.01 -3.79
N ILE A 14 10.75 0.70 -3.61
CA ILE A 14 9.75 -0.34 -3.92
C ILE A 14 8.49 -0.16 -3.06
N THR A 15 8.65 0.14 -1.78
CA THR A 15 7.53 0.36 -0.86
C THR A 15 6.68 1.56 -1.27
N ALA A 16 7.29 2.61 -1.85
CA ALA A 16 6.55 3.73 -2.42
C ALA A 16 5.71 3.33 -3.65
N VAL A 17 6.25 2.47 -4.52
CA VAL A 17 5.49 1.90 -5.66
C VAL A 17 4.30 1.08 -5.17
N ILE A 18 4.48 0.24 -4.14
CA ILE A 18 3.39 -0.57 -3.56
C ILE A 18 2.26 0.33 -3.03
N ASP A 19 2.59 1.41 -2.33
CA ASP A 19 1.60 2.36 -1.81
C ASP A 19 0.84 3.08 -2.94
N SER A 20 1.54 3.40 -4.04
CA SER A 20 0.91 3.95 -5.24
C SER A 20 -0.07 2.94 -5.88
N ILE A 21 0.31 1.67 -5.99
CA ILE A 21 -0.57 0.59 -6.49
C ILE A 21 -1.79 0.43 -5.58
N ALA A 22 -1.60 0.45 -4.26
CA ALA A 22 -2.68 0.38 -3.29
C ALA A 22 -3.66 1.55 -3.47
N PHE A 23 -3.15 2.77 -3.64
CA PHE A 23 -3.97 3.95 -3.89
C PHE A 23 -4.76 3.84 -5.22
N GLN A 24 -4.12 3.41 -6.30
CA GLN A 24 -4.79 3.17 -7.58
C GLN A 24 -5.88 2.09 -7.47
N THR A 25 -5.59 1.00 -6.76
CA THR A 25 -6.55 -0.09 -6.50
C THR A 25 -7.76 0.43 -5.73
N ASN A 26 -7.55 1.31 -4.74
CA ASN A 26 -8.64 1.95 -4.01
C ASN A 26 -9.53 2.82 -4.91
N ILE A 27 -8.95 3.53 -5.89
CA ILE A 27 -9.72 4.31 -6.88
C ILE A 27 -10.55 3.39 -7.78
N ILE A 28 -9.94 2.30 -8.28
CA ILE A 28 -10.65 1.31 -9.12
C ILE A 28 -11.82 0.69 -8.34
N ALA A 29 -11.58 0.32 -7.07
CA ALA A 29 -12.60 -0.24 -6.19
C ALA A 29 -13.75 0.75 -5.94
N LEU A 30 -13.45 2.04 -5.74
CA LEU A 30 -14.46 3.08 -5.61
C LEU A 30 -15.31 3.21 -6.88
N ASN A 31 -14.67 3.26 -8.05
CA ASN A 31 -15.39 3.33 -9.33
C ASN A 31 -16.28 2.10 -9.55
N ALA A 32 -15.79 0.91 -9.20
CA ALA A 32 -16.57 -0.32 -9.27
C ALA A 32 -17.78 -0.28 -8.31
N ALA A 33 -17.62 0.26 -7.10
CA ALA A 33 -18.72 0.43 -6.15
C ALA A 33 -19.80 1.40 -6.67
N VAL A 34 -19.39 2.51 -7.31
CA VAL A 34 -20.31 3.46 -7.95
C VAL A 34 -21.09 2.79 -9.07
N GLU A 35 -20.41 2.04 -9.94
CA GLU A 35 -21.06 1.35 -11.07
C GLU A 35 -22.00 0.24 -10.59
N ALA A 36 -21.60 -0.51 -9.54
CA ALA A 36 -22.44 -1.51 -8.90
C ALA A 36 -23.71 -0.89 -8.31
N SER A 37 -23.60 0.29 -7.67
CA SER A 37 -24.77 1.03 -7.19
C SER A 37 -25.69 1.46 -8.33
N ARG A 38 -25.12 1.92 -9.45
CA ARG A 38 -25.85 2.32 -10.66
C ARG A 38 -26.60 1.16 -11.31
N ALA A 39 -26.04 -0.04 -11.29
CA ALA A 39 -26.65 -1.26 -11.84
C ALA A 39 -27.78 -1.87 -10.96
N GLY A 40 -28.04 -1.31 -9.77
CA GLY A 40 -29.13 -1.75 -8.90
C GLY A 40 -29.01 -3.22 -8.49
N GLN A 41 -30.05 -4.03 -8.76
CA GLN A 41 -30.06 -5.44 -8.34
C GLN A 41 -29.02 -6.29 -9.07
N ALA A 42 -28.68 -5.97 -10.33
CA ALA A 42 -27.66 -6.68 -11.10
C ALA A 42 -26.23 -6.40 -10.58
N GLY A 43 -26.04 -5.29 -9.86
CA GLY A 43 -24.75 -4.86 -9.33
C GLY A 43 -24.39 -5.42 -7.94
N ARG A 44 -25.30 -6.14 -7.25
CA ARG A 44 -25.06 -6.59 -5.87
C ARG A 44 -23.82 -7.49 -5.72
N GLY A 45 -23.56 -8.37 -6.68
CA GLY A 45 -22.35 -9.19 -6.67
C GLY A 45 -21.08 -8.34 -6.85
N PHE A 46 -21.13 -7.37 -7.76
CA PHE A 46 -20.03 -6.44 -8.01
C PHE A 46 -19.75 -5.51 -6.83
N SER A 47 -20.76 -5.11 -6.04
CA SER A 47 -20.54 -4.27 -4.86
C SER A 47 -19.74 -4.99 -3.77
N VAL A 48 -19.93 -6.31 -3.61
CA VAL A 48 -19.15 -7.11 -2.65
C VAL A 48 -17.69 -7.17 -3.07
N VAL A 49 -17.44 -7.48 -4.35
CA VAL A 49 -16.08 -7.51 -4.91
C VAL A 49 -15.39 -6.15 -4.80
N ALA A 50 -16.12 -5.05 -5.06
CA ALA A 50 -15.59 -3.70 -4.89
C ALA A 50 -15.21 -3.40 -3.43
N SER A 51 -15.99 -3.88 -2.46
CA SER A 51 -15.65 -3.74 -1.03
C SER A 51 -14.38 -4.52 -0.67
N GLU A 52 -14.28 -5.77 -1.10
CA GLU A 52 -13.10 -6.62 -0.82
C GLU A 52 -11.82 -6.04 -1.44
N LEU A 53 -11.90 -5.51 -2.67
CA LEU A 53 -10.77 -4.83 -3.31
C LEU A 53 -10.35 -3.57 -2.54
N ARG A 54 -11.30 -2.80 -2.01
CA ARG A 54 -11.04 -1.62 -1.19
C ARG A 54 -10.37 -1.98 0.13
N ASP A 55 -10.82 -3.05 0.77
CA ASP A 55 -10.23 -3.55 2.01
C ASP A 55 -8.80 -4.04 1.77
N LEU A 56 -8.56 -4.76 0.67
CA LEU A 56 -7.23 -5.21 0.26
C LEU A 56 -6.29 -4.02 -0.01
N ALA A 57 -6.76 -3.01 -0.73
CA ALA A 57 -6.02 -1.79 -1.00
C ALA A 57 -5.64 -1.05 0.30
N THR A 58 -6.58 -0.92 1.23
CA THR A 58 -6.35 -0.27 2.53
C THR A 58 -5.32 -1.01 3.36
N ARG A 59 -5.41 -2.34 3.42
CA ARG A 59 -4.43 -3.19 4.12
C ARG A 59 -3.05 -3.12 3.48
N SER A 60 -2.97 -3.07 2.15
CA SER A 60 -1.71 -2.93 1.43
C SER A 60 -1.03 -1.59 1.72
N ALA A 61 -1.79 -0.48 1.72
CA ALA A 61 -1.27 0.83 2.09
C ALA A 61 -0.78 0.90 3.55
N GLN A 62 -1.48 0.25 4.48
CA GLN A 62 -1.04 0.14 5.88
C GLN A 62 0.26 -0.65 6.01
N ALA A 63 0.37 -1.80 5.34
CA ALA A 63 1.59 -2.60 5.33
C ALA A 63 2.78 -1.83 4.74
N ALA A 64 2.56 -1.11 3.63
CA ALA A 64 3.60 -0.27 3.02
C ALA A 64 4.07 0.85 3.98
N LYS A 65 3.16 1.47 4.73
CA LYS A 65 3.54 2.46 5.76
C LYS A 65 4.38 1.85 6.87
N GLU A 66 4.02 0.66 7.34
CA GLU A 66 4.75 -0.03 8.41
C GLU A 66 6.15 -0.46 7.96
N ILE A 67 6.28 -0.97 6.73
CA ILE A 67 7.59 -1.27 6.13
C ILE A 67 8.47 -0.03 6.08
N ARG A 68 7.94 1.12 5.64
CA ARG A 68 8.70 2.39 5.63
C ARG A 68 9.15 2.82 7.02
N ARG A 69 8.31 2.62 8.05
CA ARG A 69 8.67 2.90 9.45
C ARG A 69 9.85 2.03 9.88
N LEU A 70 9.77 0.71 9.67
CA LEU A 70 10.83 -0.24 10.04
C LEU A 70 12.15 0.03 9.32
N ILE A 71 12.10 0.40 8.03
CA ILE A 71 13.30 0.80 7.27
C ILE A 71 13.93 2.06 7.88
N LYS A 72 13.11 3.07 8.20
CA LYS A 72 13.61 4.32 8.80
C LYS A 72 14.27 4.05 10.15
N GLU A 73 13.66 3.23 10.99
CA GLU A 73 14.23 2.81 12.28
C GLU A 73 15.54 2.06 12.10
N THR A 74 15.59 1.13 11.16
CA THR A 74 16.81 0.37 10.84
C THR A 74 17.94 1.31 10.40
N THR A 75 17.65 2.27 9.52
CA THR A 75 18.65 3.26 9.07
C THR A 75 19.16 4.12 10.24
N VAL A 76 18.25 4.61 11.11
CA VAL A 76 18.63 5.39 12.30
C VAL A 76 19.49 4.57 13.26
N SER A 77 19.14 3.31 13.52
CA SER A 77 19.94 2.43 14.39
C SER A 77 21.32 2.16 13.82
N VAL A 78 21.44 1.98 12.50
CA VAL A 78 22.74 1.79 11.82
C VAL A 78 23.60 3.05 11.91
N ASP A 79 23.01 4.24 11.72
CA ASP A 79 23.74 5.51 11.86
C ASP A 79 24.15 5.79 13.32
N SER A 80 23.31 5.42 14.29
CA SER A 80 23.56 5.66 15.72
C SER A 80 24.56 4.67 16.34
N GLY A 81 24.59 3.41 15.89
CA GLY A 81 25.64 2.44 16.22
C GLY A 81 26.94 2.65 15.44
N ALA A 82 26.91 3.60 14.51
CA ALA A 82 28.00 4.19 13.74
C ALA A 82 29.13 4.87 14.53
N GLY A 83 28.75 5.40 15.69
CA GLY A 83 29.53 6.31 16.52
C GLY A 83 30.31 5.63 17.62
#